data_AF-A0A843U5C5-F1
#
_entry.id   AF-A0A843U5C5-F1
#
_cell.length_a   1.000
_cell.length_b   1.000
_cell.length_c   1.000
_cell.angle_alpha   90.00
_cell.angle_beta   90.00
_cell.angle_gamma   90.00
#
_symmetry.space_group_name_H-M   'P 1'
#
loop_
_entity.id
_entity.type
_entity.pdbx_description
1 polymer ?
#
loop_
_entity_poly.entity_id
_entity_poly.type
_entity_poly.pdbx_seq_one_letter_code
_entity_poly.pdbx_strand_id
1 'polypeptide(L)' 'MQGLVQAMQTQAHTQAALQAQLEAQAQVLAQDHGGPSIMERFKRMLPPSFKGESDPLLAESWMREIEKIF' A
#
# COMPACT_ATOMS: atom_id res chain seq x y z
N MET A 1 -9.60 21.95 46.31
CA MET A 1 -8.29 21.65 45.68
C MET A 1 -8.25 20.31 44.92
N GLN A 2 -9.10 19.31 45.24
CA GLN A 2 -9.10 18.01 44.52
C GLN A 2 -9.58 18.07 43.06
N GLY A 3 -10.50 18.97 42.71
CA GLY A 3 -11.01 19.08 41.33
C GLY A 3 -9.99 19.54 40.29
N LEU A 4 -8.99 20.35 40.68
CA LEU A 4 -7.93 20.83 39.78
C LEU A 4 -6.97 19.71 39.38
N VAL A 5 -6.67 18.80 40.31
CA VAL A 5 -5.81 17.64 40.05
C VAL A 5 -6.49 16.68 39.08
N GLN A 6 -7.80 16.48 39.24
CA GLN A 6 -8.57 15.62 38.34
C GLN A 6 -8.68 16.20 36.93
N ALA A 7 -8.88 17.52 36.80
CA ALA A 7 -8.88 18.20 35.50
C ALA A 7 -7.53 18.08 34.78
N MET A 8 -6.42 18.26 35.50
CA MET A 8 -5.07 18.13 34.93
C MET A 8 -4.79 16.68 34.50
N GLN A 9 -5.26 15.70 35.28
CA GLN A 9 -5.13 14.28 34.92
C GLN A 9 -5.90 13.98 33.63
N THR A 10 -7.14 14.44 33.49
CA THR A 10 -7.93 14.26 32.26
C THR A 10 -7.24 14.90 31.06
N GLN A 11 -6.70 16.10 31.21
CA GLN A 11 -5.99 16.79 30.11
C GLN A 11 -4.74 16.03 29.66
N ALA A 12 -3.97 15.47 30.61
CA ALA A 12 -2.78 14.69 30.30
C ALA A 12 -3.11 13.41 29.50
N HIS A 13 -4.17 12.70 29.88
CA HIS A 13 -4.62 11.50 29.14
C HIS A 13 -5.10 11.85 27.73
N THR A 14 -5.85 12.93 27.57
CA THR A 14 -6.33 13.38 26.26
C THR A 14 -5.16 13.74 25.35
N GLN A 15 -4.14 14.42 25.88
CA GLN A 15 -2.95 14.77 25.12
C GLN A 15 -2.15 13.54 24.68
N ALA A 16 -1.94 12.58 25.59
CA ALA A 16 -1.25 11.33 25.28
C ALA A 16 -2.00 10.49 24.22
N ALA A 17 -3.33 10.42 24.31
CA ALA A 17 -4.16 9.69 23.35
C ALA A 17 -4.09 10.30 21.94
N LEU A 18 -4.13 11.64 21.85
CA LEU A 18 -4.02 12.32 20.56
C LEU A 18 -2.64 12.11 19.91
N GLN A 19 -1.58 12.11 20.72
CA GLN A 19 -0.23 11.87 20.24
C GLN A 19 -0.05 10.43 19.74
N ALA A 20 -0.55 9.44 20.47
CA ALA A 20 -0.56 8.04 20.03
C ALA A 20 -1.38 7.84 18.74
N GLN A 21 -2.50 8.57 18.56
CA GLN A 21 -3.28 8.53 17.32
C GLN A 21 -2.54 9.13 16.12
N LEU A 22 -1.73 10.18 16.32
CA LEU A 22 -0.91 10.77 15.27
C LEU A 22 0.23 9.83 14.87
N GLU A 23 0.88 9.19 15.85
CA GLU A 23 1.94 8.20 15.60
C GLU A 23 1.39 6.95 14.89
N ALA A 24 0.22 6.46 15.30
CA ALA A 24 -0.45 5.36 14.63
C ALA A 24 -0.85 5.72 13.18
N GLN A 25 -1.36 6.93 12.94
CA GLN A 25 -1.66 7.40 11.58
C GLN A 25 -0.39 7.54 10.73
N ALA A 26 0.70 8.06 11.29
CA ALA A 26 1.99 8.15 10.60
C ALA A 26 2.56 6.77 10.25
N GLN A 27 2.39 5.77 11.14
CA GLN A 27 2.76 4.38 10.85
C GLN A 27 1.90 3.75 9.75
N VAL A 28 0.59 4.01 9.73
CA VAL A 28 -0.31 3.50 8.67
C VAL A 28 0.04 4.15 7.32
N LEU A 29 0.33 5.45 7.30
CA LEU A 29 0.78 6.15 6.09
C LEU A 29 2.16 5.65 5.61
N ALA A 30 3.06 5.27 6.53
CA ALA A 30 4.36 4.70 6.19
C ALA A 30 4.28 3.23 5.70
N GLN A 31 3.17 2.53 5.97
CA GLN A 31 2.94 1.16 5.49
C GLN A 31 2.40 1.10 4.05
N ASP A 32 2.10 2.26 3.44
CA ASP A 32 1.60 2.38 2.08
C ASP A 32 2.73 2.28 1.04
N HIS A 33 3.23 1.06 0.77
CA HIS A 33 4.05 0.76 -0.43
C HIS A 33 5.56 1.05 -0.35
N GLY A 34 6.23 0.70 0.75
CA GLY A 34 7.70 0.58 0.74
C GLY A 34 8.26 -0.50 -0.23
N GLY A 35 7.38 -1.28 -0.86
CA GLY A 35 7.72 -2.25 -1.89
C GLY A 35 7.40 -1.76 -3.30
N PRO A 36 8.04 -2.33 -4.34
CA PRO A 36 7.73 -1.99 -5.73
C PRO A 36 6.24 -2.17 -6.00
N SER A 37 5.65 -1.19 -6.68
CA SER A 37 4.27 -1.23 -7.16
C SER A 37 4.00 -2.51 -7.95
N ILE A 38 2.73 -2.90 -8.06
CA ILE A 38 2.33 -4.06 -8.88
C ILE A 38 2.90 -3.95 -10.31
N MET A 39 2.92 -2.74 -10.86
CA MET A 39 3.52 -2.45 -12.17
C MET A 39 5.04 -2.69 -12.19
N GLU A 40 5.78 -2.26 -11.17
CA GLU A 40 7.22 -2.51 -11.08
C GLU A 40 7.53 -4.00 -10.90
N ARG A 41 6.73 -4.73 -10.13
CA ARG A 41 6.85 -6.20 -10.01
C ARG A 41 6.58 -6.87 -11.35
N PHE A 42 5.54 -6.43 -12.07
CA PHE A 42 5.23 -6.93 -13.42
C PHE A 42 6.38 -6.70 -14.40
N LYS A 43 6.95 -5.49 -14.45
CA LYS A 43 8.10 -5.19 -15.31
C LYS A 43 9.34 -6.04 -15.01
N ARG A 44 9.58 -6.37 -13.73
CA ARG A 44 10.70 -7.24 -13.32
C ARG A 44 10.56 -8.68 -13.80
N MET A 45 9.35 -9.15 -14.09
CA MET A 45 9.10 -10.49 -14.63
C MET A 45 9.36 -10.56 -16.15
N LEU A 46 9.75 -9.46 -16.79
CA LEU A 46 10.09 -9.37 -18.21
C LEU A 46 9.01 -10.00 -19.11
N PRO A 47 7.75 -9.50 -19.04
CA PRO A 47 6.65 -10.03 -19.84
C PRO A 47 6.97 -9.89 -21.34
N PRO A 48 6.60 -10.88 -22.18
CA PRO A 48 6.74 -10.77 -23.62
C PRO A 48 5.92 -9.58 -24.14
N SER A 49 6.49 -8.81 -25.06
CA SER A 49 5.77 -7.70 -25.69
C SER A 49 4.85 -8.19 -26.80
N PHE A 50 3.62 -7.66 -26.83
CA PHE A 50 2.72 -7.87 -27.96
C PHE A 50 3.15 -7.00 -29.14
N LYS A 51 3.22 -7.58 -30.34
CA LYS A 51 3.68 -6.89 -31.56
C LYS A 51 2.54 -6.32 -32.43
N GLY A 52 1.29 -6.46 -32.00
CA GLY A 52 0.14 -6.07 -32.81
C GLY A 52 -0.22 -7.09 -33.89
N GLU A 53 -0.03 -8.38 -33.59
CA GLU A 53 -0.36 -9.47 -34.50
C GLU A 53 -1.85 -9.42 -34.88
N SER A 54 -2.15 -9.54 -36.17
CA SER A 54 -3.53 -9.59 -36.68
C SER A 54 -4.11 -11.00 -36.67
N ASP A 55 -3.26 -12.01 -36.52
CA ASP A 55 -3.67 -13.41 -36.39
C ASP A 55 -4.20 -13.68 -34.97
N PRO A 56 -5.47 -14.09 -34.82
CA PRO A 56 -6.06 -14.40 -33.52
C PRO A 56 -5.31 -15.48 -32.74
N LEU A 57 -4.70 -16.47 -33.41
CA LEU A 57 -3.98 -17.56 -32.75
C LEU A 57 -2.65 -17.08 -32.13
N LEU A 58 -1.98 -16.13 -32.79
CA LEU A 58 -0.77 -15.52 -32.26
C LEU A 58 -1.09 -14.59 -31.08
N ALA A 59 -2.20 -13.86 -31.14
CA ALA A 59 -2.69 -13.07 -30.03
C ALA A 59 -3.05 -13.95 -28.82
N GLU A 60 -3.75 -15.07 -29.05
CA GLU A 60 -4.07 -16.05 -28.00
C GLU A 60 -2.81 -16.65 -27.37
N SER A 61 -1.85 -17.05 -28.20
CA SER A 61 -0.58 -17.59 -27.73
C SER A 61 0.18 -16.59 -26.85
N TRP A 62 0.19 -15.31 -27.23
CA TRP A 62 0.79 -14.25 -26.40
C TRP A 62 0.07 -14.07 -25.06
N MET A 63 -1.27 -14.09 -25.04
CA MET A 63 -2.04 -14.03 -23.79
C MET A 63 -1.70 -15.19 -22.85
N ARG A 64 -1.60 -16.42 -23.38
CA ARG A 64 -1.23 -17.61 -22.59
C ARG A 64 0.17 -17.51 -21.97
N GLU A 65 1.12 -16.88 -22.66
CA GLU A 65 2.45 -16.62 -22.08
C GLU A 65 2.42 -15.55 -20.98
N ILE A 66 1.58 -14.51 -21.13
CA ILE A 66 1.37 -13.50 -20.10
C ILE A 66 0.69 -14.09 -18.86
N GLU A 67 -0.28 -15.01 -19.03
CA GLU A 67 -0.97 -15.66 -17.92
C GLU A 67 -0.04 -16.47 -17.01
N LYS A 68 1.07 -17.01 -17.53
CA LYS A 68 2.08 -17.73 -16.72
C LYS A 68 2.82 -16.86 -15.70
N ILE A 69 2.72 -15.54 -15.84
CA ILE A 69 3.41 -14.56 -15.00
C ILE A 69 2.62 -14.28 -13.71
N PHE A 70 1.30 -14.49 -13.75
CA PHE A 70 0.37 -14.25 -12.64
C PHE A 70 0.05 -15.54 -11.90
#